data_AF-A0A967YUX4-F1
#
_entry.id   AF-A0A967YUX4-F1
#
_cell.length_a   1.000
_cell.length_b   1.000
_cell.length_c   1.000
_cell.angle_alpha   90.00
_cell.angle_beta   90.00
_cell.angle_gamma   90.00
#
_symmetry.space_group_name_H-M   'P 1'
#
loop_
_entity.id
_entity.type
_entity.pdbx_description
1 polymer ?
#
loop_
_entity_poly.entity_id
_entity_poly.type
_entity_poly.pdbx_seq_one_letter_code
_entity_poly.pdbx_strand_id
1 'polypeptide(L)'
;LNSQAFPQTDGLASLCSDGSLGILLWNFDENVNRGDVDTIQLEIKNIPIDSEKVLIERFQIDAQHSNAYSVWQDVGAPQDPSAEQLRRIKEKQDLEKVESTENKIEMGNVSYSFNLPLPAACLICISPK
;
A
#
# COMPACT_ATOMS: atom_id res chain seq x y z
N LEU A 1 20.75 26.94 -2.76
CA LEU A 1 19.62 26.53 -3.63
C LEU A 1 18.69 25.74 -2.74
N ASN A 2 17.58 26.33 -2.32
CA ASN A 2 16.59 25.61 -1.52
C ASN A 2 16.00 24.54 -2.43
N SER A 3 16.35 23.27 -2.20
CA SER A 3 15.64 22.16 -2.80
C SER A 3 14.19 22.27 -2.33
N GLN A 4 13.30 22.52 -3.27
CA GLN A 4 11.88 22.41 -3.02
C GLN A 4 11.64 20.93 -2.71
N ALA A 5 11.45 20.61 -1.43
CA ALA A 5 11.17 19.24 -1.01
C ALA A 5 9.92 18.78 -1.77
N PHE A 6 10.06 17.72 -2.58
CA PHE A 6 8.90 17.07 -3.17
C PHE A 6 8.00 16.55 -2.04
N PRO A 7 6.67 16.57 -2.21
CA PRO A 7 5.80 15.99 -1.21
C PRO A 7 6.19 14.53 -1.01
N GLN A 8 6.54 14.18 0.23
CA GLN A 8 6.99 12.86 0.58
C GLN A 8 5.92 11.80 0.28
N THR A 9 4.65 12.19 0.34
CA THR A 9 3.50 11.35 -0.05
C THR A 9 2.74 11.95 -1.24
N ASP A 10 2.45 11.13 -2.24
CA ASP A 10 1.61 11.49 -3.40
C ASP A 10 0.82 10.25 -3.89
N GLY A 11 -0.08 10.42 -4.86
CA GLY A 11 -0.98 9.35 -5.29
C GLY A 11 -1.66 9.52 -6.64
N LEU A 12 -2.26 8.41 -7.08
CA LEU A 12 -3.09 8.32 -8.28
C LEU A 12 -4.37 7.54 -7.93
N ALA A 13 -5.52 8.06 -8.35
CA ALA A 13 -6.80 7.41 -8.17
C ALA A 13 -7.48 7.11 -9.51
N SER A 14 -8.22 6.00 -9.55
CA SER A 14 -9.01 5.57 -10.70
C SER A 14 -10.36 5.05 -10.23
N LEU A 15 -11.38 5.20 -11.08
CA LEU A 15 -12.74 4.72 -10.86
C LEU A 15 -13.08 3.73 -11.98
N CYS A 16 -13.49 2.53 -11.59
CA CYS A 16 -13.99 1.51 -12.48
C CYS A 16 -15.46 1.77 -12.85
N SER A 17 -15.91 1.21 -13.97
CA SER A 17 -17.30 1.37 -14.44
C SER A 17 -18.36 0.78 -13.51
N ASP A 18 -17.97 -0.15 -12.64
CA ASP A 18 -18.82 -0.79 -11.64
C ASP A 18 -18.88 -0.01 -10.30
N GLY A 19 -18.24 1.16 -10.23
CA GLY A 19 -18.19 1.99 -9.02
C GLY A 19 -17.00 1.67 -8.09
N SER A 20 -16.24 0.61 -8.35
CA SER A 20 -15.05 0.28 -7.56
C SER A 20 -13.94 1.31 -7.77
N LEU A 21 -13.18 1.62 -6.71
CA LEU A 21 -12.06 2.57 -6.74
C LEU A 21 -10.73 1.86 -6.55
N GLY A 22 -9.73 2.27 -7.32
CA GLY A 22 -8.33 1.91 -7.11
C GLY A 22 -7.50 3.15 -6.82
N ILE A 23 -6.82 3.18 -5.69
CA ILE A 23 -6.01 4.32 -5.22
C ILE A 23 -4.60 3.83 -4.94
N LEU A 24 -3.63 4.26 -5.75
CA LEU A 24 -2.20 4.05 -5.53
C LEU A 24 -1.65 5.24 -4.75
N LEU A 25 -1.01 4.98 -3.61
CA LEU A 25 -0.29 5.97 -2.81
C LEU A 25 1.16 5.54 -2.68
N TRP A 26 2.08 6.49 -2.69
CA TRP A 26 3.50 6.23 -2.39
C TRP A 26 4.04 7.23 -1.40
N ASN A 27 4.87 6.74 -0.49
CA ASN A 27 5.68 7.50 0.44
C ASN A 27 7.16 7.34 0.04
N PHE A 28 7.77 8.41 -0.46
CA PHE A 28 9.11 8.43 -1.02
C PHE A 28 9.87 9.71 -0.67
N ASP A 29 11.14 9.53 -0.31
CA ASP A 29 12.14 10.58 -0.07
C ASP A 29 13.42 10.10 -0.77
N GLU A 30 14.19 11.05 -1.32
CA GLU A 30 15.50 10.78 -1.90
C GLU A 30 16.48 10.17 -0.89
N ASN A 31 16.28 10.44 0.41
CA ASN A 31 17.01 9.89 1.53
C ASN A 31 16.24 8.72 2.17
N VAL A 32 16.22 7.59 1.47
CA VAL A 32 15.54 6.33 1.87
C VAL A 32 15.94 5.73 3.23
N ASN A 33 16.92 6.30 3.95
CA ASN A 33 17.44 5.77 5.22
C ASN A 33 16.71 6.23 6.48
N ARG A 34 15.63 7.01 6.37
CA ARG A 34 15.01 7.60 7.57
C ARG A 34 14.18 6.61 8.40
N GLY A 35 13.65 5.55 7.80
CA GLY A 35 12.79 4.59 8.52
C GLY A 35 11.55 5.25 9.16
N ASP A 36 11.22 6.47 8.70
CA ASP A 36 10.09 7.24 9.18
C ASP A 36 8.78 6.55 8.77
N VAL A 37 7.71 6.86 9.49
CA VAL A 37 6.38 6.33 9.22
C VAL A 37 5.41 7.49 9.24
N ASP A 38 4.69 7.69 8.12
CA ASP A 38 3.67 8.72 8.03
C ASP A 38 2.29 8.14 8.31
N THR A 39 1.47 8.88 9.04
CA THR A 39 0.06 8.57 9.22
C THR A 39 -0.73 9.21 8.09
N ILE A 40 -1.32 8.38 7.22
CA ILE A 40 -2.14 8.82 6.11
C ILE A 40 -3.60 8.89 6.55
N GLN A 41 -4.23 10.04 6.32
CA GLN A 41 -5.67 10.25 6.44
C GLN A 41 -6.26 10.36 5.03
N LEU A 42 -6.93 9.32 4.56
CA LEU A 42 -7.56 9.28 3.25
C LEU A 42 -9.05 9.59 3.39
N GLU A 43 -9.48 10.71 2.81
CA GLU A 43 -10.88 11.08 2.67
C GLU A 43 -11.31 10.92 1.21
N ILE A 44 -12.33 10.11 0.98
CA ILE A 44 -12.92 9.92 -0.35
C ILE A 44 -14.34 10.43 -0.30
N LYS A 45 -14.65 11.37 -1.18
CA LYS A 45 -15.92 12.11 -1.18
C LYS A 45 -16.76 11.77 -2.39
N ASN A 46 -18.08 11.78 -2.20
CA ASN A 46 -19.06 11.52 -3.26
C ASN A 46 -18.83 10.17 -3.96
N ILE A 47 -18.62 9.10 -3.20
CA ILE A 47 -18.40 7.77 -3.76
C ILE A 47 -19.66 7.32 -4.51
N PRO A 48 -19.54 6.88 -5.79
CA PRO A 48 -20.66 6.45 -6.61
C PRO A 48 -21.05 4.98 -6.33
N ILE A 49 -21.13 4.59 -5.06
CA ILE A 49 -21.48 3.24 -4.61
C ILE A 49 -22.81 3.29 -3.88
N ASP A 50 -23.77 2.51 -4.35
CA ASP A 50 -25.09 2.34 -3.74
C ASP A 50 -25.07 1.20 -2.71
N SER A 51 -24.36 1.42 -1.59
CA SER A 51 -24.31 0.51 -0.44
C SER A 51 -24.10 1.31 0.85
N GLU A 52 -24.47 0.74 2.00
CA GLU A 52 -24.20 1.33 3.32
C GLU A 52 -22.73 1.17 3.73
N LYS A 53 -22.02 0.23 3.10
CA LYS A 53 -20.65 -0.12 3.43
C LYS A 53 -19.83 -0.42 2.18
N VAL A 54 -18.52 -0.27 2.34
CA VAL A 54 -17.54 -0.71 1.36
C VAL A 54 -16.59 -1.72 1.98
N LEU A 55 -16.04 -2.61 1.15
CA LEU A 55 -14.85 -3.38 1.48
C LEU A 55 -13.63 -2.58 1.03
N ILE A 56 -12.69 -2.34 1.95
CA ILE A 56 -11.39 -1.74 1.70
C ILE A 56 -10.33 -2.83 1.81
N GLU A 57 -9.60 -3.08 0.73
CA GLU A 57 -8.44 -3.97 0.70
C GLU A 57 -7.18 -3.14 0.44
N ARG A 58 -6.16 -3.28 1.28
CA ARG A 58 -4.88 -2.60 1.12
C ARG A 58 -3.78 -3.61 0.85
N PHE A 59 -3.03 -3.34 -0.21
CA PHE A 59 -1.85 -4.07 -0.62
C PHE A 59 -0.64 -3.16 -0.48
N GLN A 60 0.52 -3.70 -0.10
CA GLN A 60 1.67 -2.86 0.25
C GLN A 60 3.00 -3.46 -0.20
N ILE A 61 3.87 -2.59 -0.70
CA ILE A 61 5.28 -2.85 -0.98
C ILE A 61 6.10 -1.96 -0.04
N ASP A 62 6.87 -2.57 0.86
CA ASP A 62 7.76 -1.89 1.80
C ASP A 62 8.91 -2.80 2.25
N ALA A 63 9.58 -2.47 3.36
CA ALA A 63 10.68 -3.28 3.90
C ALA A 63 10.25 -4.69 4.39
N GLN A 64 8.99 -4.86 4.79
CA GLN A 64 8.42 -6.06 5.43
C GLN A 64 7.39 -6.80 4.53
N HIS A 65 6.84 -6.11 3.53
CA HIS A 65 5.78 -6.60 2.65
C HIS A 65 6.17 -6.55 1.18
N SER A 66 5.84 -7.60 0.43
CA SER A 66 6.07 -7.76 -1.02
C SER A 66 7.54 -7.57 -1.39
N ASN A 67 8.45 -8.02 -0.53
CA ASN A 67 9.87 -7.75 -0.64
C ASN A 67 10.70 -9.03 -0.50
N ALA A 68 10.73 -9.79 -1.61
CA ALA A 68 11.57 -10.98 -1.75
C ALA A 68 13.07 -10.68 -1.59
N TYR A 69 13.51 -9.45 -1.88
CA TYR A 69 14.91 -9.04 -1.75
C TYR A 69 15.36 -9.02 -0.29
N SER A 70 14.57 -8.43 0.63
CA SER A 70 14.86 -8.47 2.06
C SER A 70 15.01 -9.91 2.55
N VAL A 71 14.12 -10.82 2.14
CA VAL A 71 14.24 -12.25 2.51
C VAL A 71 15.49 -12.88 1.93
N TRP A 72 15.84 -12.58 0.67
CA TRP A 72 17.08 -13.07 0.05
C TRP A 72 18.32 -12.60 0.82
N GLN A 73 18.34 -11.34 1.27
CA GLN A 73 19.40 -10.83 2.14
C GLN A 73 19.43 -11.58 3.48
N ASP A 74 18.28 -11.79 4.12
CA ASP A 74 18.16 -12.48 5.41
C ASP A 74 18.62 -13.95 5.38
N VAL A 75 18.45 -14.63 4.25
CA VAL A 75 18.95 -16.01 4.08
C VAL A 75 20.41 -16.09 3.64
N GLY A 76 21.14 -14.97 3.71
CA GLY A 76 22.58 -14.88 3.47
C GLY A 76 22.98 -14.48 2.05
N ALA A 77 22.06 -13.90 1.28
CA ALA A 77 22.29 -13.46 -0.09
C ALA A 77 22.95 -14.53 -1.00
N PRO A 78 22.52 -15.80 -0.96
CA PRO A 78 23.17 -16.87 -1.70
C PRO A 78 23.05 -16.64 -3.21
N GLN A 79 24.12 -16.93 -3.95
CA GLN A 79 24.09 -16.96 -5.42
C GLN A 79 23.20 -18.10 -5.94
N ASP A 80 23.29 -19.28 -5.30
CA ASP A 80 22.47 -20.45 -5.59
C ASP A 80 21.63 -20.83 -4.34
N PRO A 81 20.41 -20.29 -4.19
CA PRO A 81 19.56 -20.61 -3.04
C PRO A 81 19.19 -22.10 -3.04
N SER A 82 19.24 -22.74 -1.86
CA SER A 82 18.61 -24.06 -1.67
C SER A 82 17.10 -24.00 -1.95
N ALA A 83 16.47 -25.16 -2.16
CA ALA A 83 15.03 -25.23 -2.39
C ALA A 83 14.21 -24.56 -1.27
N GLU A 84 14.63 -24.69 -0.01
CA GLU A 84 13.96 -24.08 1.12
C GLU A 84 14.16 -22.55 1.16
N GLN A 85 15.37 -22.06 0.88
CA GLN A 85 15.63 -20.62 0.77
C GLN A 85 14.81 -20.02 -0.39
N LEU A 86 14.77 -20.69 -1.54
CA LEU A 86 13.99 -20.24 -2.68
C LEU A 86 12.49 -20.20 -2.37
N ARG A 87 11.98 -21.19 -1.62
CA ARG A 87 10.59 -21.20 -1.15
C ARG A 87 10.29 -19.96 -0.31
N ARG A 88 11.14 -19.65 0.68
CA ARG A 88 11.00 -18.46 1.53
C ARG A 88 11.05 -17.15 0.75
N ILE A 89 11.96 -17.03 -0.23
CA ILE A 89 12.06 -15.85 -1.09
C ILE A 89 10.76 -15.68 -1.90
N LYS A 90 10.25 -16.78 -2.48
CA LYS A 90 9.02 -16.77 -3.30
C LYS A 90 7.78 -16.42 -2.49
N GLU A 91 7.70 -16.79 -1.21
CA GLU A 91 6.59 -16.40 -0.33
C GLU A 91 6.42 -14.87 -0.21
N LYS A 92 7.46 -14.09 -0.51
CA LYS A 92 7.45 -12.62 -0.47
C LYS A 92 7.59 -11.94 -1.83
N GLN A 93 7.50 -12.70 -2.94
CA GLN A 93 7.66 -12.15 -4.29
C GLN A 93 6.39 -11.46 -4.81
N ASP A 94 5.23 -11.90 -4.32
CA ASP A 94 3.93 -11.45 -4.79
C ASP A 94 3.44 -10.27 -3.94
N LEU A 95 2.47 -9.54 -4.49
CA LEU A 95 1.87 -8.40 -3.81
C LEU A 95 1.04 -8.87 -2.60
N GLU A 96 1.46 -8.48 -1.40
CA GLU A 96 0.82 -8.85 -0.15
C GLU A 96 -0.35 -7.93 0.19
N LYS A 97 -1.50 -8.55 0.50
CA LYS A 97 -2.64 -7.88 1.12
C LYS A 97 -2.38 -7.76 2.62
N VAL A 98 -2.21 -6.54 3.09
CA VAL A 98 -1.89 -6.23 4.50
C VAL A 98 -3.13 -5.90 5.32
N GLU A 99 -4.25 -5.55 4.66
CA GLU A 99 -5.51 -5.26 5.32
C GLU A 99 -6.71 -5.58 4.43
N SER A 100 -7.80 -6.02 5.06
CA SER A 100 -9.12 -6.21 4.46
C SER A 100 -10.18 -5.88 5.50
N THR A 101 -10.83 -4.73 5.38
CA THR A 101 -11.77 -4.21 6.39
C THR A 101 -13.02 -3.63 5.77
N GLU A 102 -14.13 -3.68 6.50
CA GLU A 102 -15.35 -2.95 6.12
C GLU A 102 -15.29 -1.53 6.65
N ASN A 103 -15.77 -0.58 5.85
CA ASN A 103 -15.97 0.79 6.29
C ASN A 103 -17.38 1.25 5.93
N LYS A 104 -17.96 2.09 6.79
CA LYS A 104 -19.28 2.66 6.55
C LYS A 104 -19.17 3.82 5.57
N ILE A 105 -20.20 3.98 4.74
CA ILE A 105 -20.37 5.18 3.95
C ILE A 105 -21.19 6.18 4.78
N GLU A 106 -20.58 7.32 5.11
CA GLU A 106 -21.24 8.39 5.86
C GLU A 106 -21.48 9.58 4.94
N MET A 107 -22.76 9.86 4.63
CA MET A 107 -23.15 10.96 3.74
C MET A 107 -22.42 10.92 2.38
N GLY A 108 -22.24 9.71 1.82
CA GLY A 108 -21.55 9.52 0.54
C GLY A 108 -20.02 9.57 0.63
N ASN A 109 -19.45 9.59 1.84
CA ASN A 109 -18.00 9.69 2.06
C ASN A 109 -17.47 8.46 2.80
N VAL A 110 -16.20 8.16 2.58
CA VAL A 110 -15.43 7.15 3.32
C VAL A 110 -14.15 7.79 3.84
N SER A 111 -13.90 7.60 5.13
CA SER A 111 -12.67 8.03 5.80
C SER A 111 -11.87 6.81 6.24
N TYR A 112 -10.59 6.77 5.89
CA TYR A 112 -9.72 5.64 6.15
C TYR A 112 -8.32 6.11 6.56
N SER A 113 -7.81 5.58 7.67
CA SER A 113 -6.51 5.97 8.23
C SER A 113 -5.60 4.77 8.32
N PHE A 114 -4.33 4.93 7.95
CA PHE A 114 -3.32 3.88 8.08
C PHE A 114 -1.91 4.49 8.14
N ASN A 115 -0.95 3.68 8.56
CA ASN A 115 0.46 4.06 8.59
C ASN A 115 1.15 3.60 7.30
N LEU A 116 1.91 4.49 6.66
CA LEU A 116 2.69 4.20 5.46
C LEU A 116 4.17 4.48 5.74
N PRO A 117 5.01 3.43 5.87
CA PRO A 117 6.45 3.58 6.08
C PRO A 117 7.15 4.29 4.92
N LEU A 118 8.35 4.80 5.17
CA LEU A 118 9.24 5.34 4.17
C LEU A 118 10.43 4.38 3.92
N PRO A 119 10.72 4.00 2.66
CA PRO A 119 9.85 4.10 1.49
C PRO A 119 8.78 3.01 1.47
N ALA A 120 7.59 3.34 0.97
CA ALA A 120 6.54 2.37 0.71
C ALA A 120 5.62 2.82 -0.42
N ALA A 121 4.98 1.84 -1.07
CA ALA A 121 3.84 2.08 -1.95
C ALA A 121 2.68 1.20 -1.50
N CYS A 122 1.46 1.71 -1.56
CA CYS A 122 0.27 0.91 -1.30
C CYS A 122 -0.80 1.11 -2.37
N LEU A 123 -1.50 0.03 -2.68
CA LEU A 123 -2.70 0.02 -3.50
C LEU A 123 -3.90 -0.22 -2.59
N ILE A 124 -4.87 0.68 -2.62
CA ILE A 124 -6.13 0.57 -1.90
C ILE A 124 -7.22 0.31 -2.93
N CYS A 125 -7.89 -0.83 -2.79
CA CYS A 125 -9.06 -1.20 -3.58
C CYS A 125 -10.30 -1.03 -2.72
N ILE A 126 -11.29 -0.31 -3.22
CA ILE A 126 -12.57 -0.08 -2.53
C ILE A 126 -13.68 -0.59 -3.43
N SER A 127 -14.49 -1.49 -2.90
CA SER A 127 -15.59 -2.11 -3.63
C SER A 127 -16.88 -2.07 -2.82
N PRO A 128 -18.05 -2.07 -3.49
CA PRO A 128 -19.33 -2.23 -2.81
C PRO A 128 -19.37 -3.55 -2.01
N LYS A 129 -20.05 -3.54 -0.87
CA LYS A 129 -20.38 -4.77 -0.13
C LYS A 129 -21.87 -5.07 -0.20
#